data_AF-A0A7R9ZJC2-F1
#
_entry.id   AF-A0A7R9ZJC2-F1
#
_cell.length_a   1.000
_cell.length_b   1.000
_cell.length_c   1.000
_cell.angle_alpha   90.00
_cell.angle_beta   90.00
_cell.angle_gamma   90.00
#
_symmetry.space_group_name_H-M   'P 1'
#
loop_
_entity.id
_entity.type
_entity.pdbx_description
1 polymer ?
#
loop_
_entity_poly.entity_id
_entity_poly.type
_entity_poly.pdbx_seq_one_letter_code
_entity_poly.pdbx_strand_id
1 'polypeptide(L)'
;EVRIYDHLFTVAEPTELWEEELNSKSEVVYGNAIVDPSVRDLVDYRDVDVWKSNTALQFERMGYFVVDIDTKFDKDTGKGKLVFNRTVSLKQEATIKKLTKAQEETNAARRAKQAKDKAAKEARMKIEPKNLFKEAEEHKGKYTQFDAETGIPTHDAAGKELTKSAKKKLAKEQNKHINMLKKAGK
;
A
#
# COMPACT_ATOMS: atom_id res chain seq x y z
N GLU A 1 -10.73 -28.86 -2.43
CA GLU A 1 -10.60 -27.46 -1.98
C GLU A 1 -10.92 -26.53 -3.15
N VAL A 2 -11.70 -25.49 -2.91
CA VAL A 2 -12.00 -24.46 -3.91
C VAL A 2 -11.63 -23.10 -3.32
N ARG A 3 -10.82 -22.33 -4.04
CA ARG A 3 -10.38 -20.98 -3.65
C ARG A 3 -11.11 -19.96 -4.50
N ILE A 4 -11.85 -19.09 -3.84
CA ILE A 4 -12.62 -18.03 -4.46
C ILE A 4 -11.89 -16.72 -4.23
N TYR A 5 -11.38 -16.15 -5.32
CA TYR A 5 -10.72 -14.85 -5.29
C TYR A 5 -11.69 -13.71 -5.63
N ASP A 6 -11.44 -12.57 -5.00
CA ASP A 6 -12.08 -11.28 -5.22
C ASP A 6 -11.01 -10.17 -5.16
N HIS A 7 -11.42 -8.91 -5.31
CA HIS A 7 -10.53 -7.77 -5.26
C HIS A 7 -9.69 -7.75 -3.96
N LEU A 8 -8.38 -7.55 -4.10
CA LEU A 8 -7.44 -7.46 -2.98
C LEU A 8 -7.72 -6.26 -2.07
N PHE A 9 -8.24 -5.17 -2.64
CA PHE A 9 -8.52 -3.93 -1.92
C PHE A 9 -10.02 -3.65 -1.90
N THR A 10 -10.47 -3.04 -0.81
CA THR A 10 -11.87 -2.58 -0.65
C THR A 10 -12.17 -1.29 -1.40
N VAL A 11 -11.12 -0.63 -1.91
CA VAL A 11 -11.18 0.61 -2.67
C VAL A 11 -10.61 0.39 -4.07
N ALA A 12 -11.13 1.13 -5.05
CA ALA A 12 -10.65 1.05 -6.44
C ALA A 12 -9.21 1.57 -6.60
N GLU A 13 -8.80 2.48 -5.72
CA GLU A 13 -7.47 3.11 -5.74
C GLU A 13 -6.86 3.12 -4.33
N PRO A 14 -6.00 2.14 -4.00
CA PRO A 14 -5.32 2.08 -2.72
C PRO A 14 -4.36 3.27 -2.51
N THR A 15 -4.04 3.55 -1.25
CA THR A 15 -3.16 4.66 -0.84
C THR A 15 -2.01 4.21 0.03
N GLU A 16 -1.23 5.14 0.58
CA GLU A 16 -0.12 4.80 1.48
C GLU A 16 -0.60 4.09 2.78
N LEU A 17 -1.91 4.10 3.06
CA LEU A 17 -2.56 3.33 4.12
C LEU A 17 -3.11 1.98 3.60
N TRP A 18 -2.50 1.42 2.55
CA TRP A 18 -3.00 0.24 1.84
C TRP A 18 -3.26 -0.96 2.76
N GLU A 19 -2.53 -1.11 3.86
CA GLU A 19 -2.72 -2.19 4.85
C GLU A 19 -4.12 -2.15 5.47
N GLU A 20 -4.64 -0.94 5.73
CA GLU A 20 -5.99 -0.73 6.26
C GLU A 20 -7.08 -0.91 5.19
N GLU A 21 -6.69 -0.82 3.91
CA GLU A 21 -7.58 -0.89 2.75
C GLU A 21 -7.69 -2.32 2.18
N LEU A 22 -6.92 -3.28 2.71
CA LEU A 22 -6.97 -4.69 2.33
C LEU A 22 -8.35 -5.30 2.57
N ASN A 23 -8.81 -6.07 1.58
CA ASN A 23 -10.04 -6.83 1.69
C ASN A 23 -9.79 -8.17 2.38
N SER A 24 -10.30 -8.33 3.61
CA SER A 24 -10.21 -9.59 4.34
C SER A 24 -10.94 -10.77 3.68
N LYS A 25 -11.78 -10.49 2.66
CA LYS A 25 -12.49 -11.48 1.85
C LYS A 25 -11.94 -11.57 0.42
N SER A 26 -10.75 -11.05 0.15
CA SER A 26 -10.10 -11.18 -1.17
C SER A 26 -9.84 -12.64 -1.55
N GLU A 27 -9.73 -13.53 -0.57
CA GLU A 27 -9.65 -14.97 -0.75
C GLU A 27 -10.57 -15.67 0.25
N VAL A 28 -11.44 -16.53 -0.26
CA VAL A 28 -12.29 -17.40 0.54
C VAL A 28 -12.04 -18.84 0.14
N VAL A 29 -11.58 -19.65 1.09
CA VAL A 29 -11.23 -21.06 0.88
C VAL A 29 -12.34 -21.98 1.37
N TYR A 30 -12.84 -22.83 0.48
CA TYR A 30 -13.80 -23.88 0.78
C TYR A 30 -13.09 -25.24 0.78
N GLY A 31 -12.72 -25.73 1.97
CA GLY A 31 -11.94 -26.97 2.13
C GLY A 31 -12.68 -28.23 1.66
N ASN A 32 -13.96 -28.37 2.02
CA ASN A 32 -14.78 -29.56 1.79
C ASN A 32 -15.84 -29.37 0.71
N ALA A 33 -15.53 -28.63 -0.35
CA ALA A 33 -16.43 -28.46 -1.49
C ALA A 33 -16.65 -29.79 -2.23
N ILE A 34 -17.87 -29.99 -2.75
CA ILE A 34 -18.24 -31.17 -3.54
C ILE A 34 -18.18 -30.77 -5.02
N VAL A 35 -17.62 -31.65 -5.85
CA VAL A 35 -17.53 -31.49 -7.30
C VAL A 35 -18.10 -32.72 -7.98
N ASP A 36 -18.59 -32.56 -9.21
CA ASP A 36 -19.15 -33.65 -10.00
C ASP A 36 -18.07 -34.73 -10.32
N PRO A 37 -18.43 -36.02 -10.31
CA PRO A 37 -17.48 -37.10 -10.61
C PRO A 37 -16.81 -37.01 -11.98
N SER A 38 -17.43 -36.36 -12.98
CA SER A 38 -16.86 -36.18 -14.32
C SER A 38 -15.50 -35.47 -14.32
N VAL A 39 -15.22 -34.69 -13.28
CA VAL A 39 -13.94 -33.99 -13.13
C VAL A 39 -12.76 -34.95 -12.92
N ARG A 40 -13.01 -36.17 -12.43
CA ARG A 40 -11.97 -37.18 -12.20
C ARG A 40 -11.23 -37.58 -13.47
N ASP A 41 -11.92 -37.60 -14.61
CA ASP A 41 -11.33 -38.00 -15.89
C ASP A 41 -10.60 -36.83 -16.58
N LEU A 42 -10.79 -35.60 -16.09
CA LEU A 42 -10.29 -34.37 -16.68
C LEU A 42 -9.06 -33.79 -15.96
N VAL A 43 -8.73 -34.32 -14.77
CA VAL A 43 -7.70 -33.75 -13.90
C VAL A 43 -6.75 -34.85 -13.42
N ASP A 44 -5.45 -34.63 -13.61
CA ASP A 44 -4.38 -35.44 -13.06
C ASP A 44 -3.23 -34.53 -12.62
N TYR A 45 -2.61 -34.80 -11.47
CA TYR A 45 -1.48 -34.03 -10.97
C TYR A 45 -0.27 -34.03 -11.92
N ARG A 46 -0.13 -35.06 -12.77
CA ARG A 46 0.96 -35.19 -13.75
C ARG A 46 0.84 -34.17 -14.89
N ASP A 47 -0.38 -33.69 -15.13
CA ASP A 47 -0.69 -32.72 -16.18
C ASP A 47 -0.63 -31.27 -15.69
N VAL A 48 -0.41 -31.07 -14.38
CA VAL A 48 -0.36 -29.75 -13.74
C VAL A 48 1.06 -29.18 -13.82
N ASP A 49 1.19 -27.99 -14.39
CA ASP A 49 2.45 -27.28 -14.61
C ASP A 49 2.39 -25.87 -13.98
N VAL A 50 3.55 -25.35 -13.58
CA VAL A 50 3.68 -24.01 -12.99
C VAL A 50 3.80 -22.93 -14.07
N TRP A 51 4.33 -23.30 -15.24
CA TRP A 51 4.68 -22.38 -16.33
C TRP A 51 3.68 -22.44 -17.49
N LYS A 52 2.78 -23.42 -17.52
CA LYS A 52 1.76 -23.58 -18.55
C LYS A 52 0.37 -23.45 -17.96
N SER A 53 -0.60 -23.11 -18.80
CA SER A 53 -2.00 -23.08 -18.41
C SER A 53 -2.50 -24.49 -18.11
N ASN A 54 -2.96 -24.68 -16.88
CA ASN A 54 -3.59 -25.94 -16.44
C ASN A 54 -5.03 -26.03 -16.95
N THR A 55 -5.64 -27.20 -16.76
CA THR A 55 -7.03 -27.47 -17.15
C THR A 55 -7.99 -26.43 -16.56
N ALA A 56 -8.77 -25.80 -17.44
CA ALA A 56 -9.83 -24.87 -17.06
C ALA A 56 -11.20 -25.53 -17.27
N LEU A 57 -12.10 -25.37 -16.30
CA LEU A 57 -13.43 -25.96 -16.27
C LEU A 57 -14.46 -24.89 -15.94
N GLN A 58 -15.61 -24.96 -16.60
CA GLN A 58 -16.77 -24.19 -16.17
C GLN A 58 -17.55 -25.02 -15.15
N PHE A 59 -17.64 -24.54 -13.91
CA PHE A 59 -18.55 -25.11 -12.92
C PHE A 59 -19.92 -24.48 -13.11
N GLU A 60 -20.90 -25.33 -13.41
CA GLU A 60 -22.23 -24.89 -13.80
C GLU A 60 -22.84 -23.93 -12.78
N ARG A 61 -23.33 -22.78 -13.29
CA ARG A 61 -23.92 -21.68 -12.50
C ARG A 61 -22.97 -20.99 -11.49
N MET A 62 -21.70 -21.39 -11.40
CA MET A 62 -20.74 -20.85 -10.43
C MET A 62 -19.71 -19.94 -11.09
N GLY A 63 -19.08 -20.39 -12.17
CA GLY A 63 -17.99 -19.63 -12.80
C GLY A 63 -17.00 -20.51 -13.54
N TYR A 64 -15.91 -19.88 -13.96
CA TYR A 64 -14.77 -20.55 -14.58
C TYR A 64 -13.68 -20.76 -13.53
N PHE A 65 -13.17 -21.97 -13.48
CA PHE A 65 -12.19 -22.44 -12.53
C PHE A 65 -10.99 -23.03 -13.25
N VAL A 66 -9.81 -22.91 -12.65
CA VAL A 66 -8.58 -23.54 -13.13
C VAL A 66 -8.04 -24.48 -12.06
N VAL A 67 -7.46 -25.61 -12.50
CA VAL A 67 -6.75 -26.53 -11.60
C VAL A 67 -5.49 -25.84 -11.07
N ASP A 68 -5.38 -25.79 -9.74
CA ASP A 68 -4.24 -25.19 -9.06
C ASP A 68 -3.05 -26.15 -8.97
N ILE A 69 -1.84 -25.57 -8.88
CA ILE A 69 -0.56 -26.28 -8.78
C ILE A 69 -0.44 -27.16 -7.51
N ASP A 70 -1.22 -26.86 -6.48
CA ASP A 70 -1.31 -27.64 -5.25
C ASP A 70 -2.14 -28.92 -5.42
N THR A 71 -2.75 -29.14 -6.58
CA THR A 71 -3.45 -30.39 -6.88
C THR A 71 -2.47 -31.57 -6.84
N LYS A 72 -2.89 -32.63 -6.15
CA LYS A 72 -2.16 -33.91 -6.00
C LYS A 72 -3.07 -35.10 -6.27
N PHE A 73 -4.11 -34.90 -7.08
CA PHE A 73 -5.07 -35.93 -7.43
C PHE A 73 -4.52 -36.83 -8.54
N ASP A 74 -4.55 -38.14 -8.32
CA ASP A 74 -4.12 -39.18 -9.25
C ASP A 74 -5.36 -39.90 -9.80
N LYS A 75 -5.55 -39.86 -11.12
CA LYS A 75 -6.76 -40.39 -11.76
C LYS A 75 -6.85 -41.91 -11.71
N ASP A 76 -5.71 -42.59 -11.76
CA ASP A 76 -5.63 -44.05 -11.81
C ASP A 76 -6.06 -44.65 -10.47
N THR A 77 -5.67 -44.00 -9.37
CA THR A 77 -6.00 -44.43 -8.00
C THR A 77 -7.26 -43.79 -7.44
N GLY A 78 -7.72 -42.68 -8.05
CA GLY A 78 -8.84 -41.88 -7.56
C GLY A 78 -8.58 -41.21 -6.21
N LYS A 79 -7.31 -41.02 -5.84
CA LYS A 79 -6.88 -40.49 -4.54
C LYS A 79 -6.15 -39.17 -4.71
N GLY A 80 -6.13 -38.39 -3.63
CA GLY A 80 -5.38 -37.15 -3.55
C GLY A 80 -6.28 -35.91 -3.48
N LYS A 81 -5.64 -34.74 -3.37
CA LYS A 81 -6.32 -33.47 -3.16
C LYS A 81 -6.57 -32.80 -4.51
N LEU A 82 -7.83 -32.47 -4.77
CA LEU A 82 -8.22 -31.56 -5.86
C LEU A 82 -8.26 -30.12 -5.33
N VAL A 83 -7.61 -29.20 -6.04
CA VAL A 83 -7.57 -27.77 -5.71
C VAL A 83 -7.95 -26.97 -6.96
N PHE A 84 -8.97 -26.12 -6.83
CA PHE A 84 -9.45 -25.27 -7.92
C PHE A 84 -9.48 -23.81 -7.50
N ASN A 85 -9.05 -22.94 -8.41
CA ASN A 85 -9.12 -21.49 -8.22
C ASN A 85 -10.19 -20.90 -9.15
N ARG A 86 -11.10 -20.08 -8.61
CA ARG A 86 -12.04 -19.34 -9.46
C ARG A 86 -11.28 -18.26 -10.22
N THR A 87 -11.26 -18.36 -11.54
CA THR A 87 -10.66 -17.36 -12.43
C THR A 87 -11.59 -16.16 -12.57
N VAL A 88 -12.85 -16.41 -12.95
CA VAL A 88 -13.87 -15.38 -13.14
C VAL A 88 -15.26 -15.94 -12.86
N SER A 89 -16.17 -15.10 -12.36
CA SER A 89 -17.60 -15.42 -12.22
C SER A 89 -18.31 -15.37 -13.58
N LEU A 90 -19.46 -16.06 -13.71
CA LEU A 90 -20.25 -16.06 -14.96
C LEU A 90 -20.82 -14.69 -15.34
N LYS A 91 -21.07 -13.85 -14.34
CA LYS A 91 -21.50 -12.47 -14.49
C LYS A 91 -20.54 -11.61 -13.69
N GLN A 92 -20.27 -10.40 -14.17
CA GLN A 92 -19.60 -9.40 -13.35
C GLN A 92 -20.47 -9.18 -12.11
N GLU A 93 -19.96 -9.56 -10.94
CA GLU A 93 -20.53 -9.09 -9.69
C GLU A 93 -20.35 -7.57 -9.70
N ALA A 94 -21.45 -6.81 -9.59
CA ALA A 94 -21.45 -5.34 -9.61
C ALA A 94 -20.83 -4.74 -8.32
N THR A 95 -19.81 -5.40 -7.78
CA THR A 95 -19.16 -5.09 -6.51
C THR A 95 -18.16 -3.94 -6.65
N ILE A 96 -17.69 -3.66 -7.88
CA ILE A 96 -17.00 -2.41 -8.16
C ILE A 96 -18.06 -1.30 -8.20
N LYS A 97 -18.31 -0.67 -7.05
CA LYS A 97 -18.87 0.67 -7.03
C LYS A 97 -17.93 1.54 -7.87
N LYS A 98 -18.33 1.86 -9.10
CA LYS A 98 -17.66 2.91 -9.87
C LYS A 98 -17.53 4.11 -8.95
N LEU A 99 -16.30 4.62 -8.81
CA LEU A 99 -16.07 5.82 -8.03
C LEU A 99 -17.02 6.90 -8.59
N THR A 100 -17.81 7.49 -7.72
CA THR A 100 -18.58 8.67 -8.12
C THR A 100 -17.59 9.78 -8.38
N LYS A 101 -17.91 10.76 -9.25
CA LYS A 101 -17.04 11.93 -9.47
C LYS A 101 -16.61 12.61 -8.16
N ALA A 102 -17.51 12.67 -7.19
CA ALA A 102 -17.20 13.20 -5.86
C ALA A 102 -16.13 12.36 -5.13
N GLN A 103 -16.15 11.03 -5.25
CA GLN A 103 -15.15 10.14 -4.68
C GLN A 103 -13.80 10.26 -5.41
N GLU A 104 -13.81 10.46 -6.73
CA GLU A 104 -12.60 10.73 -7.52
C GLU A 104 -11.95 12.07 -7.14
N GLU A 105 -12.75 13.13 -7.00
CA GLU A 105 -12.28 14.47 -6.61
C GLU A 105 -11.71 14.48 -5.19
N THR A 106 -12.36 13.80 -4.25
CA THR A 106 -11.87 13.67 -2.88
C THR A 106 -10.58 12.84 -2.81
N ASN A 107 -10.48 11.75 -3.58
CA ASN A 107 -9.25 10.97 -3.69
C ASN A 107 -8.11 11.78 -4.33
N ALA A 108 -8.39 12.55 -5.38
CA ALA A 108 -7.41 13.42 -6.02
C ALA A 108 -6.92 14.53 -5.08
N ALA A 109 -7.84 15.18 -4.35
CA ALA A 109 -7.49 16.18 -3.33
C ALA A 109 -6.64 15.57 -2.19
N ARG A 110 -6.99 14.35 -1.75
CA ARG A 110 -6.21 13.61 -0.75
C ARG A 110 -4.81 13.27 -1.24
N ARG A 111 -4.67 12.78 -2.46
CA ARG A 111 -3.37 12.50 -3.11
C ARG A 111 -2.51 13.75 -3.22
N ALA A 112 -3.09 14.86 -3.67
CA ALA A 112 -2.37 16.14 -3.77
C ALA A 112 -1.88 16.64 -2.41
N LYS A 113 -2.68 16.50 -1.35
CA LYS A 113 -2.27 16.86 0.01
C LYS A 113 -1.17 15.94 0.52
N GLN A 114 -1.33 14.62 0.39
CA GLN A 114 -0.33 13.64 0.84
C GLN A 114 1.00 13.78 0.08
N ALA A 115 0.97 14.03 -1.23
CA ALA A 115 2.17 14.28 -2.02
C ALA A 115 2.90 15.55 -1.54
N LYS A 116 2.14 16.62 -1.22
CA LYS A 116 2.72 17.84 -0.63
C LYS A 116 3.32 17.59 0.75
N ASP A 117 2.61 16.89 1.62
CA ASP A 117 3.08 16.59 2.98
C ASP A 117 4.33 15.68 2.95
N LYS A 118 4.37 14.69 2.05
CA LYS A 118 5.53 13.82 1.83
C LYS A 118 6.71 14.60 1.25
N ALA A 119 6.49 15.40 0.21
CA ALA A 119 7.53 16.25 -0.37
C ALA A 119 8.09 17.25 0.65
N ALA A 120 7.24 17.86 1.49
CA ALA A 120 7.67 18.74 2.56
C ALA A 120 8.51 17.99 3.61
N LYS A 121 8.10 16.78 4.00
CA LYS A 121 8.85 15.94 4.94
C LYS A 121 10.19 15.49 4.35
N GLU A 122 10.23 15.08 3.09
CA GLU A 122 11.46 14.67 2.39
C GLU A 122 12.41 15.86 2.17
N ALA A 123 11.90 17.02 1.77
CA ALA A 123 12.69 18.24 1.66
C ALA A 123 13.28 18.62 3.02
N ARG A 124 12.47 18.55 4.09
CA ARG A 124 12.94 18.78 5.46
C ARG A 124 14.03 17.78 5.85
N MET A 125 13.88 16.49 5.52
CA MET A 125 14.89 15.45 5.80
C MET A 125 16.18 15.60 4.98
N LYS A 126 16.20 16.35 3.88
CA LYS A 126 17.40 16.66 3.10
C LYS A 126 18.19 17.86 3.64
N ILE A 127 17.57 18.69 4.47
CA ILE A 127 18.22 19.90 5.01
C ILE A 127 19.08 19.53 6.22
N GLU A 128 20.35 19.91 6.16
CA GLU A 128 21.28 19.74 7.27
C GLU A 128 20.80 20.51 8.53
N PRO A 129 21.03 19.97 9.75
CA PRO A 129 20.61 20.64 10.98
C PRO A 129 21.05 22.10 11.12
N LYS A 130 22.26 22.43 10.64
CA LYS A 130 22.81 23.79 10.68
C LYS A 130 22.10 24.76 9.74
N ASN A 131 21.53 24.24 8.64
CA ASN A 131 20.83 25.05 7.63
C ASN A 131 19.31 25.04 7.80
N LEU A 132 18.77 24.33 8.80
CA LEU A 132 17.33 24.20 9.03
C LEU A 132 16.59 25.55 8.99
N PHE A 133 17.11 26.57 9.66
CA PHE A 133 16.45 27.88 9.73
C PHE A 133 16.77 28.81 8.55
N LYS A 134 17.70 28.40 7.67
CA LYS A 134 18.09 29.14 6.46
C LYS A 134 17.40 28.62 5.21
N GLU A 135 17.30 27.29 5.08
CA GLU A 135 16.86 26.61 3.86
C GLU A 135 15.43 26.06 3.95
N ALA A 136 14.90 25.81 5.15
CA ALA A 136 13.53 25.32 5.25
C ALA A 136 12.54 26.39 4.78
N GLU A 137 11.63 26.00 3.87
CA GLU A 137 10.61 26.91 3.35
C GLU A 137 9.77 27.55 4.46
N GLU A 138 9.54 26.83 5.57
CA GLU A 138 8.82 27.33 6.74
C GLU A 138 9.48 28.54 7.41
N HIS A 139 10.81 28.70 7.27
CA HIS A 139 11.62 29.73 7.92
C HIS A 139 12.15 30.80 6.96
N LYS A 140 11.87 30.65 5.66
CA LYS A 140 12.30 31.59 4.62
C LYS A 140 11.74 32.99 4.90
N GLY A 141 12.64 33.97 5.03
CA GLY A 141 12.30 35.38 5.27
C GLY A 141 11.95 35.75 6.73
N LYS A 142 12.04 34.82 7.69
CA LYS A 142 11.74 35.11 9.10
C LYS A 142 12.92 35.63 9.92
N TYR A 143 14.15 35.41 9.45
CA TYR A 143 15.37 35.71 10.18
C TYR A 143 16.42 36.31 9.25
N THR A 144 17.19 37.26 9.78
CA THR A 144 18.18 38.04 9.00
C THR A 144 19.61 37.66 9.33
N GLN A 145 19.87 37.25 10.57
CA GLN A 145 21.21 36.86 11.04
C GLN A 145 21.17 35.53 11.78
N PHE A 146 22.26 34.76 11.64
CA PHE A 146 22.38 33.40 12.17
C PHE A 146 23.75 33.23 12.81
N ASP A 147 23.79 32.46 13.89
CA ASP A 147 25.03 32.08 14.56
C ASP A 147 25.87 31.14 13.67
N ALA A 148 27.17 31.42 13.54
CA ALA A 148 28.06 30.72 12.60
C ALA A 148 28.38 29.28 13.02
N GLU A 149 28.31 28.96 14.31
CA GLU A 149 28.68 27.66 14.86
C GLU A 149 27.47 26.73 14.98
N THR A 150 26.34 27.28 15.45
CA THR A 150 25.11 26.53 15.73
C THR A 150 24.05 26.63 14.63
N GLY A 151 24.09 27.65 13.78
CA GLY A 151 23.09 27.90 12.74
C GLY A 151 21.74 28.43 13.28
N ILE A 152 21.66 28.79 14.57
CA ILE A 152 20.44 29.30 15.20
C ILE A 152 20.27 30.80 14.85
N PRO A 153 19.05 31.26 14.49
CA PRO A 153 18.76 32.67 14.28
C PRO A 153 19.11 33.55 15.50
N THR A 154 19.78 34.67 15.23
CA THR A 154 20.12 35.68 16.25
C THR A 154 19.22 36.90 16.18
N HIS A 155 18.73 37.26 14.99
CA HIS A 155 17.87 38.40 14.73
C HIS A 155 16.63 38.00 13.92
N ASP A 156 15.51 38.66 14.20
CA ASP A 156 14.25 38.48 13.47
C ASP A 156 14.28 39.16 12.08
N ALA A 157 13.15 39.09 11.37
CA ALA A 157 12.97 39.70 10.05
C ALA A 157 13.18 41.23 10.04
N ALA A 158 12.97 41.89 11.18
CA ALA A 158 13.16 43.34 11.34
C ALA A 158 14.59 43.69 11.79
N GLY A 159 15.47 42.69 11.94
CA GLY A 159 16.84 42.90 12.41
C GLY A 159 16.91 43.17 13.92
N LYS A 160 15.88 42.79 14.70
CA LYS A 160 15.90 42.90 16.16
C LYS A 160 16.44 41.62 16.79
N GLU A 161 17.28 41.75 17.81
CA GLU A 161 17.85 40.63 18.55
C GLU A 161 16.77 39.76 19.19
N LEU A 162 16.87 38.45 18.96
CA LEU A 162 15.99 37.46 19.56
C LEU A 162 16.30 37.26 21.05
N THR A 163 15.25 37.16 21.86
CA THR A 163 15.36 36.93 23.30
C THR A 163 15.92 35.54 23.61
N LYS A 164 16.51 35.37 24.82
CA LYS A 164 17.04 34.07 25.28
C LYS A 164 15.99 32.95 25.23
N SER A 165 14.72 33.27 25.50
CA SER A 165 13.61 32.31 25.43
C SER A 165 13.26 31.91 24.00
N ALA A 166 13.31 32.85 23.04
CA ALA A 166 13.12 32.56 21.62
C ALA A 166 14.24 31.68 21.07
N LYS A 167 15.51 32.01 21.37
CA LYS A 167 16.68 31.19 21.00
C LYS A 167 16.58 29.76 21.54
N LYS A 168 16.11 29.59 22.79
CA LYS A 168 15.88 28.26 23.40
C LYS A 168 14.77 27.45 22.70
N LYS A 169 13.72 28.10 22.19
CA LYS A 169 12.67 27.42 21.40
C LYS A 169 13.22 26.93 20.06
N LEU A 170 13.99 27.76 19.37
CA LEU A 170 14.64 27.40 18.10
C LEU A 170 15.65 26.26 18.29
N ALA A 171 16.47 26.30 19.34
CA ALA A 171 17.39 25.20 19.68
C ALA A 171 16.65 23.86 19.90
N LYS A 172 15.49 23.88 20.58
CA LYS A 172 14.64 22.68 20.75
C LYS A 172 14.11 22.16 19.43
N GLU A 173 13.74 23.05 18.51
CA GLU A 173 13.25 22.68 17.18
C GLU A 173 14.34 22.04 16.32
N GLN A 174 15.55 22.62 16.34
CA GLN A 174 16.73 22.03 15.70
C GLN A 174 17.05 20.65 16.25
N ASN A 175 17.01 20.49 17.58
CA ASN A 175 17.29 19.19 18.22
C ASN A 175 16.24 18.12 17.89
N LYS A 176 14.96 18.52 17.73
CA LYS A 176 13.93 17.62 17.19
C LYS A 176 14.26 17.19 15.76
N HIS A 177 14.70 18.12 14.91
CA HIS A 177 15.12 17.81 13.54
C HIS A 177 16.30 16.85 13.49
N ILE A 178 17.32 17.07 14.32
CA ILE A 178 18.48 16.16 14.48
C ILE A 178 18.01 14.76 14.85
N ASN A 179 17.09 14.61 15.81
CA ASN A 179 16.58 13.31 16.22
C ASN A 179 15.74 12.65 15.11
N MET A 180 15.00 13.42 14.31
CA MET A 180 14.27 12.90 13.16
C MET A 180 15.21 12.35 12.08
N LEU A 181 16.29 13.07 11.74
CA LEU A 181 17.30 12.61 10.80
C LEU A 181 18.01 11.35 11.31
N LYS A 182 18.38 11.30 12.59
CA LYS A 182 19.00 10.11 13.22
C LYS A 182 18.08 8.88 13.20
N LYS A 183 16.76 9.08 13.31
CA LYS A 183 15.79 7.99 13.25
C LYS A 183 15.53 7.51 11.82
N ALA A 184 15.64 8.39 10.82
CA ALA A 184 15.45 8.06 9.41
C ALA A 184 16.66 7.37 8.76
N GLY A 185 17.87 7.58 9.30
CA GLY A 185 19.11 6.91 8.85
C GLY A 185 19.43 5.60 9.57
N LYS A 186 18.53 5.10 10.43
CA LYS A 186 18.57 3.77 11.05
C LYS A 186 17.53 2.89 10.37
#